data_AF-A0A0U5CN98-F1
#
_entry.id   AF-A0A0U5CN98-F1
#
_cell.length_a   1.000
_cell.length_b   1.000
_cell.length_c   1.000
_cell.angle_alpha   90.00
_cell.angle_beta   90.00
_cell.angle_gamma   90.00
#
_symmetry.space_group_name_H-M   'P 1'
#
loop_
_entity.id
_entity.type
_entity.pdbx_description
1 polymer ?
#
loop_
_entity_poly.entity_id
_entity_poly.type
_entity_poly.pdbx_seq_one_letter_code
_entity_poly.pdbx_strand_id
1 'polypeptide(L)'
;MKTQPGLDALDECQTASSTRTKFIDELLSLQSRHDANILVTSRLINDVAERFQQATLLEIRANPEDVGVFLAANMANMPASVRRSEPLQDSIKTAILEAIDSMLLLARLYIEFLEDKMTPRAMRNALDELQRRAQGKLGEDR
;
A
#
# COMPACT_ATOMS: atom_id res chain seq x y z
N MET A 1 5.86 12.34 -32.03
CA MET A 1 6.05 11.76 -30.68
C MET A 1 4.75 11.99 -29.94
N LYS A 2 3.95 10.95 -29.63
CA LYS A 2 2.72 11.12 -28.84
C LYS A 2 3.13 11.28 -27.37
N THR A 3 2.83 12.41 -26.76
CA THR A 3 3.04 12.65 -25.33
C THR A 3 2.00 11.88 -24.52
N GLN A 4 2.42 11.16 -23.48
CA GLN A 4 1.53 10.50 -22.53
C GLN A 4 1.64 11.22 -21.19
N PRO A 5 0.78 12.21 -20.90
CA PRO A 5 0.78 12.86 -19.60
C PRO A 5 0.35 11.85 -18.52
N GLY A 6 1.11 11.83 -17.42
CA GLY A 6 0.79 11.09 -16.20
C GLY A 6 0.19 12.03 -15.16
N LEU A 7 -0.88 11.59 -14.52
CA LEU A 7 -1.48 12.24 -13.36
C LEU A 7 -1.32 11.34 -12.15
N ASP A 8 -0.78 11.90 -11.07
CA ASP A 8 -0.59 11.17 -9.82
C ASP A 8 -1.65 11.54 -8.78
N ALA A 9 -2.04 10.56 -7.94
CA ALA A 9 -2.90 10.72 -6.77
C ALA A 9 -4.24 11.45 -7.04
N LEU A 10 -4.97 11.05 -8.09
CA LEU A 10 -6.23 11.70 -8.47
C LEU A 10 -7.28 11.69 -7.33
N ASP A 11 -7.27 10.69 -6.45
CA ASP A 11 -8.18 10.64 -5.30
C ASP A 11 -8.01 11.79 -4.31
N GLU A 12 -6.82 12.41 -4.25
CA GLU A 12 -6.53 13.58 -3.39
C GLU A 12 -7.14 14.89 -3.95
N CYS A 13 -7.63 14.86 -5.19
CA CYS A 13 -8.33 16.00 -5.76
C CYS A 13 -9.63 16.27 -4.99
N GLN A 14 -9.79 17.52 -4.53
CA GLN A 14 -10.89 17.91 -3.67
C GLN A 14 -12.26 17.60 -4.28
N THR A 15 -13.15 17.05 -3.46
CA THR A 15 -14.56 16.82 -3.83
C THR A 15 -15.42 18.07 -3.66
N ALA A 16 -14.91 19.07 -2.94
CA ALA A 16 -15.57 20.36 -2.76
C ALA A 16 -15.96 20.94 -4.12
N SER A 17 -17.20 21.40 -4.21
CA SER A 17 -17.74 22.07 -5.40
C SER A 17 -17.62 21.25 -6.70
N SER A 18 -17.64 19.92 -6.63
CA SER A 18 -17.51 18.99 -7.78
C SER A 18 -16.20 19.12 -8.56
N THR A 19 -15.14 19.64 -7.93
CA THR A 19 -13.87 19.94 -8.59
C THR A 19 -13.26 18.70 -9.25
N ARG A 20 -13.12 17.59 -8.51
CA ARG A 20 -12.60 16.33 -9.06
C ARG A 20 -13.44 15.80 -10.21
N THR A 21 -14.78 15.86 -10.11
CA THR A 21 -15.69 15.41 -11.17
C THR A 21 -15.45 16.18 -12.46
N LYS A 22 -15.41 17.52 -12.39
CA LYS A 22 -15.16 18.38 -13.56
C LYS A 22 -13.79 18.15 -14.16
N PHE A 23 -12.78 17.94 -13.30
CA PHE A 23 -11.43 17.67 -13.74
C PHE A 23 -11.33 16.34 -14.51
N ILE A 24 -11.97 15.28 -14.01
CA ILE A 24 -12.06 13.99 -14.72
C ILE A 24 -12.80 14.14 -16.05
N ASP A 25 -13.91 14.89 -16.11
CA ASP A 25 -14.65 15.14 -17.35
C ASP A 25 -13.78 15.83 -18.41
N GLU A 26 -13.02 16.86 -18.03
CA GLU A 26 -12.11 17.54 -18.95
C GLU A 26 -10.96 16.63 -19.41
N LEU A 27 -10.45 15.78 -18.52
CA LEU A 27 -9.38 14.83 -18.84
C LEU A 27 -9.85 13.79 -19.87
N LEU A 28 -11.07 13.25 -19.71
CA LEU A 28 -11.68 12.32 -20.67
C LEU A 28 -12.07 13.02 -21.98
N SER A 29 -12.51 14.27 -21.92
CA SER A 29 -12.78 15.11 -23.10
C SER A 29 -11.51 15.38 -23.90
N LEU A 30 -10.39 15.67 -23.23
CA LEU A 30 -9.07 15.81 -23.87
C LEU A 30 -8.62 14.50 -24.54
N GLN A 31 -8.78 13.37 -23.86
CA GLN A 31 -8.50 12.05 -24.41
C GLN A 31 -9.25 11.82 -25.72
N SER A 32 -10.56 12.09 -25.71
CA SER A 32 -11.46 11.86 -26.83
C SER A 32 -11.22 12.80 -28.01
N ARG A 33 -10.94 14.09 -27.75
CA ARG A 33 -10.72 15.10 -28.80
C ARG A 33 -9.38 14.94 -29.52
N HIS A 34 -8.36 14.42 -28.83
CA HIS A 34 -6.98 14.43 -29.30
C HIS A 34 -6.36 13.05 -29.47
N ASP A 35 -7.11 11.96 -29.24
CA ASP A 35 -6.59 10.58 -29.28
C ASP A 35 -5.30 10.43 -28.44
N ALA A 36 -5.35 11.07 -27.27
CA ALA A 36 -4.25 11.09 -26.31
C ALA A 36 -4.32 9.85 -25.40
N ASN A 37 -3.17 9.34 -24.99
CA ASN A 37 -3.09 8.31 -23.96
C ASN A 37 -2.77 8.99 -22.63
N ILE A 38 -3.59 8.75 -21.61
CA ILE A 38 -3.44 9.36 -20.28
C ILE A 38 -3.28 8.23 -19.26
N LEU A 39 -2.26 8.35 -18.41
CA LEU A 39 -2.07 7.45 -17.28
C LEU A 39 -2.48 8.18 -16.01
N VAL A 40 -3.30 7.53 -15.19
CA VAL A 40 -3.77 8.09 -13.91
C VAL A 40 -3.51 7.08 -12.81
N THR A 41 -2.94 7.55 -11.70
CA THR A 41 -2.87 6.78 -10.45
C THR A 41 -3.88 7.34 -9.46
N SER A 42 -4.49 6.46 -8.67
CA SER A 42 -5.49 6.80 -7.66
C SER A 42 -5.62 5.63 -6.69
N ARG A 43 -6.08 5.90 -5.47
CA ARG A 43 -6.72 4.85 -4.66
C ARG A 43 -7.96 4.31 -5.37
N LEU A 44 -8.28 3.04 -5.10
CA LEU A 44 -9.48 2.39 -5.60
C LEU A 44 -10.69 2.80 -4.75
N ILE A 45 -11.25 3.97 -5.04
CA ILE A 45 -12.50 4.48 -4.45
C ILE A 45 -13.61 4.49 -5.50
N ASN A 46 -14.83 4.18 -5.09
CA ASN A 46 -15.96 3.93 -6.01
C ASN A 46 -16.20 5.11 -6.97
N ASP A 47 -16.15 6.33 -6.48
CA ASP A 47 -16.41 7.54 -7.26
C ASP A 47 -15.38 7.82 -8.36
N VAL A 48 -14.12 7.37 -8.20
CA VAL A 48 -13.11 7.40 -9.24
C VAL A 48 -13.27 6.19 -10.16
N ALA A 49 -13.43 4.99 -9.59
CA ALA A 49 -13.54 3.75 -10.36
C ALA A 49 -14.73 3.78 -11.35
N GLU A 50 -15.89 4.29 -10.92
CA GLU A 50 -17.09 4.44 -11.77
C GLU A 50 -16.84 5.31 -13.00
N ARG A 51 -15.95 6.30 -12.90
CA ARG A 51 -15.66 7.24 -14.00
C ARG A 51 -14.68 6.66 -15.02
N PHE A 52 -13.88 5.67 -14.62
CA PHE A 52 -12.89 5.01 -15.46
C PHE A 52 -13.29 3.58 -15.84
N GLN A 53 -14.58 3.21 -15.77
CA GLN A 53 -15.06 1.86 -16.12
C GLN A 53 -14.72 1.41 -17.55
N GLN A 54 -14.57 2.36 -18.47
CA GLN A 54 -14.21 2.09 -19.87
C GLN A 54 -12.68 2.10 -20.10
N ALA A 55 -11.90 2.52 -19.10
CA ALA A 55 -10.44 2.55 -19.18
C ALA A 55 -9.83 1.21 -18.81
N THR A 56 -8.56 1.00 -19.22
CA THR A 56 -7.77 -0.11 -18.70
C THR A 56 -7.39 0.17 -17.26
N LEU A 57 -7.88 -0.67 -16.35
CA LEU A 57 -7.58 -0.59 -14.92
C LEU A 57 -6.49 -1.61 -14.57
N LEU A 58 -5.45 -1.15 -13.88
CA LEU A 58 -4.41 -2.00 -13.31
C LEU A 58 -4.37 -1.77 -11.80
N GLU A 59 -4.80 -2.76 -11.04
CA GLU A 59 -4.66 -2.73 -9.59
C GLU A 59 -3.21 -3.06 -9.20
N ILE A 60 -2.58 -2.17 -8.45
CA ILE A 60 -1.22 -2.37 -7.94
C ILE A 60 -1.32 -2.93 -6.53
N ARG A 61 -0.92 -4.18 -6.36
CA ARG A 61 -0.86 -4.88 -5.06
C ARG A 61 0.58 -5.32 -4.79
N ALA A 62 0.98 -5.24 -3.52
CA ALA A 62 2.24 -5.81 -3.09
C ALA A 62 2.13 -7.33 -3.12
N ASN A 63 2.95 -7.98 -3.95
CA ASN A 63 3.08 -9.42 -3.99
C ASN A 63 3.74 -9.91 -2.68
N PRO A 64 3.17 -10.89 -1.96
CA PRO A 64 3.78 -11.47 -0.76
C PRO A 64 5.23 -11.92 -0.96
N GLU A 65 5.59 -12.41 -2.15
CA GLU A 65 6.96 -12.82 -2.45
C GLU A 65 7.92 -11.62 -2.46
N ASP A 66 7.55 -10.53 -3.15
CA ASP A 66 8.35 -9.30 -3.20
C ASP A 66 8.51 -8.68 -1.80
N VAL A 67 7.44 -8.73 -1.00
CA VAL A 67 7.50 -8.30 0.40
C VAL A 67 8.41 -9.23 1.21
N GLY A 68 8.36 -10.55 0.98
CA GLY A 68 9.26 -11.51 1.61
C GLY A 68 10.74 -11.18 1.37
N VAL A 69 11.11 -10.83 0.13
CA VAL A 69 12.46 -10.36 -0.22
C VAL A 69 12.82 -9.09 0.54
N PHE A 70 11.91 -8.10 0.56
CA PHE A 70 12.10 -6.86 1.33
C PHE A 70 12.33 -7.16 2.82
N LEU A 71 11.52 -8.02 3.44
CA LEU A 71 11.62 -8.36 4.86
C LEU A 71 12.92 -9.09 5.16
N ALA A 72 13.32 -10.05 4.31
CA ALA A 72 14.58 -10.76 4.46
C ALA A 72 15.79 -9.82 4.43
N ALA A 73 15.80 -8.83 3.51
CA ALA A 73 16.86 -7.83 3.44
C ALA A 73 16.93 -6.97 4.73
N ASN A 74 15.78 -6.64 5.33
CA ASN A 74 15.71 -5.82 6.54
C ASN A 74 16.05 -6.59 7.83
N MET A 75 15.93 -7.92 7.85
CA MET A 75 16.34 -8.72 9.03
C MET A 75 17.83 -8.52 9.38
N ALA A 76 18.67 -8.23 8.39
CA ALA A 76 20.10 -7.97 8.62
C ALA A 76 20.37 -6.66 9.40
N ASN A 77 19.44 -5.70 9.37
CA ASN A 77 19.56 -4.40 10.04
C ASN A 77 18.97 -4.41 11.45
N MET A 78 18.21 -5.45 11.81
CA MET A 78 17.56 -5.58 13.12
C MET A 78 18.57 -5.75 14.27
N PRO A 79 18.16 -5.52 15.54
CA PRO A 79 18.99 -5.78 16.70
C PRO A 79 19.56 -7.21 16.74
N ALA A 80 20.72 -7.38 17.39
CA ALA A 80 21.41 -8.67 17.45
C ALA A 80 20.56 -9.81 18.06
N SER A 81 19.62 -9.48 18.94
CA SER A 81 18.65 -10.42 19.53
C SER A 81 17.72 -11.03 18.49
N VAL A 82 17.37 -10.30 17.43
CA VAL A 82 16.54 -10.75 16.30
C VAL A 82 17.40 -11.47 15.26
N ARG A 83 18.51 -10.84 14.85
CA ARG A 83 19.42 -11.40 13.84
C ARG A 83 19.95 -12.79 14.17
N ARG A 84 20.13 -13.10 15.46
CA ARG A 84 20.63 -14.42 15.92
C ARG A 84 19.53 -15.46 16.11
N SER A 85 18.26 -15.09 15.96
CA SER A 85 17.12 -15.98 16.21
C SER A 85 16.28 -16.10 14.94
N GLU A 86 16.56 -17.14 14.15
CA GLU A 86 15.76 -17.49 12.97
C GLU A 86 14.26 -17.65 13.29
N PRO A 87 13.84 -18.32 14.39
CA PRO A 87 12.42 -18.38 14.76
C PRO A 87 11.77 -17.01 15.01
N LEU A 88 12.53 -16.04 15.56
CA LEU A 88 12.01 -14.69 15.79
C LEU A 88 11.91 -13.91 14.48
N GLN A 89 12.86 -14.08 13.56
CA GLN A 89 12.78 -13.47 12.23
C GLN A 89 11.58 -13.99 11.45
N ASP A 90 11.34 -15.30 11.47
CA ASP A 90 10.20 -15.89 10.78
C ASP A 90 8.88 -15.45 11.40
N SER A 91 8.81 -15.33 12.73
CA SER A 91 7.65 -14.77 13.42
C SER A 91 7.36 -13.33 12.98
N ILE A 92 8.40 -12.49 12.84
CA ILE A 92 8.27 -11.10 12.37
C ILE A 92 7.78 -11.08 10.92
N LYS A 93 8.40 -11.87 10.03
CA LYS A 93 8.04 -11.91 8.61
C LYS A 93 6.58 -12.32 8.43
N THR A 94 6.16 -13.40 9.10
CA THR A 94 4.79 -13.90 9.05
C THR A 94 3.80 -12.87 9.59
N ALA A 95 4.07 -12.29 10.77
CA ALA A 95 3.19 -11.30 11.36
C ALA A 95 3.03 -10.05 10.47
N ILE A 96 4.09 -9.62 9.80
CA ILE A 96 4.02 -8.50 8.86
C ILE A 96 3.25 -8.90 7.60
N LEU A 97 3.56 -10.04 6.98
CA LEU A 97 2.86 -10.52 5.78
C LEU A 97 1.35 -10.67 6.00
N GLU A 98 0.93 -11.16 7.17
CA GLU A 98 -0.47 -11.27 7.54
C GLU A 98 -1.14 -9.90 7.80
N ALA A 99 -0.37 -8.92 8.28
CA ALA A 99 -0.88 -7.61 8.65
C ALA A 99 -0.93 -6.61 7.49
N ILE A 100 -0.10 -6.81 6.46
CA ILE A 100 -0.10 -5.97 5.27
C ILE A 100 -1.19 -6.46 4.32
N ASP A 101 -2.31 -5.73 4.29
CA ASP A 101 -3.38 -5.99 3.33
C ASP A 101 -2.94 -5.54 1.91
N SER A 102 -2.02 -6.31 1.31
CA SER A 102 -1.42 -6.04 -0.01
C SER A 102 -0.71 -4.68 -0.16
N MET A 103 -0.38 -4.00 0.95
CA MET A 103 0.20 -2.64 0.94
C MET A 103 1.68 -2.64 1.35
N LEU A 104 2.58 -2.38 0.40
CA LEU A 104 4.03 -2.43 0.64
C LEU A 104 4.51 -1.42 1.69
N LEU A 105 3.94 -0.19 1.68
CA LEU A 105 4.32 0.85 2.64
C LEU A 105 4.14 0.39 4.09
N LEU A 106 3.11 -0.42 4.34
CA LEU A 106 2.81 -0.90 5.68
C LEU A 106 3.89 -1.87 6.19
N ALA A 107 4.50 -2.66 5.31
CA ALA A 107 5.63 -3.54 5.67
C ALA A 107 6.83 -2.73 6.16
N ARG A 108 7.13 -1.62 5.47
CA ARG A 108 8.20 -0.70 5.85
C ARG A 108 7.93 -0.05 7.21
N LEU A 109 6.73 0.49 7.40
CA LEU A 109 6.34 1.11 8.67
C LEU A 109 6.41 0.14 9.85
N TYR A 110 6.05 -1.14 9.63
CA TYR A 110 6.17 -2.16 10.66
C TYR A 110 7.61 -2.52 10.96
N ILE A 111 8.48 -2.63 9.96
CA ILE A 111 9.91 -2.81 10.20
C ILE A 111 10.47 -1.65 11.03
N GLU A 112 10.22 -0.40 10.65
CA GLU A 112 10.67 0.78 11.38
C GLU A 112 10.14 0.79 12.83
N PHE A 113 8.88 0.44 13.03
CA PHE A 113 8.28 0.32 14.37
C PHE A 113 8.95 -0.75 15.25
N LEU A 114 9.40 -1.86 14.65
CA LEU A 114 10.04 -2.97 15.34
C LEU A 114 11.55 -2.73 15.56
N GLU A 115 12.23 -1.97 14.71
CA GLU A 115 13.64 -1.61 14.86
C GLU A 115 13.92 -0.92 16.20
N ASP A 116 12.98 -0.09 16.68
CA ASP A 116 13.06 0.57 17.99
C ASP A 116 12.98 -0.39 19.19
N LYS A 117 12.70 -1.69 18.98
CA LYS A 117 12.47 -2.67 20.05
C LYS A 117 13.73 -3.49 20.33
N MET A 118 14.46 -3.08 21.36
CA MET A 118 15.77 -3.68 21.70
C MET A 118 15.71 -5.01 22.46
N THR A 119 14.56 -5.37 23.05
CA THR A 119 14.42 -6.61 23.84
C THR A 119 13.45 -7.59 23.17
N PRO A 120 13.70 -8.91 23.27
CA PRO A 120 12.78 -9.92 22.74
C PRO A 120 11.35 -9.80 23.28
N ARG A 121 11.18 -9.37 24.53
CA ARG A 121 9.85 -9.14 25.13
C ARG A 121 9.14 -7.95 24.49
N ALA A 122 9.83 -6.82 24.33
CA ALA A 122 9.27 -5.64 23.66
C ALA A 122 8.92 -5.94 22.20
N MET A 123 9.74 -6.75 21.53
CA MET A 123 9.49 -7.23 20.17
C MET A 123 8.21 -8.07 20.09
N ARG A 124 8.07 -9.08 20.97
CA ARG A 124 6.85 -9.93 21.01
C ARG A 124 5.60 -9.11 21.29
N ASN A 125 5.63 -8.23 22.29
CA ASN A 125 4.50 -7.36 22.60
C ASN A 125 4.12 -6.45 21.41
N ALA A 126 5.13 -5.95 20.68
CA ALA A 126 4.92 -5.12 19.48
C ALA A 126 4.29 -5.95 18.34
N LEU A 127 4.72 -7.19 18.15
CA LEU A 127 4.12 -8.11 17.18
C LEU A 127 2.66 -8.45 17.54
N ASP A 128 2.37 -8.73 18.81
CA ASP A 128 1.00 -8.99 19.29
C ASP A 128 0.07 -7.79 19.07
N GLU A 129 0.60 -6.56 19.18
CA GLU A 129 -0.14 -5.33 18.85
C GLU A 129 -0.39 -5.21 17.34
N LEU A 130 0.60 -5.51 16.49
CA LEU A 130 0.44 -5.50 15.04
C LEU A 130 -0.62 -6.51 14.58
N GLN A 131 -0.57 -7.74 15.10
CA GLN A 131 -1.53 -8.79 14.76
C GLN A 131 -2.95 -8.42 15.21
N ARG A 132 -3.12 -7.84 16.40
CA ARG A 132 -4.44 -7.34 16.84
C ARG A 132 -4.99 -6.25 15.94
N ARG A 133 -4.15 -5.32 15.47
CA ARG A 133 -4.56 -4.27 14.52
C ARG A 133 -4.94 -4.84 13.16
N ALA A 134 -4.23 -5.86 12.68
CA ALA A 134 -4.57 -6.56 11.45
C ALA A 134 -5.91 -7.30 11.56
N GLN A 135 -6.13 -8.00 12.67
CA GLN A 135 -7.36 -8.76 12.93
C GLN A 135 -8.58 -7.86 13.20
N GLY A 136 -8.38 -6.70 13.82
CA GLY A 136 -9.45 -5.72 14.05
C GLY A 136 -10.06 -5.18 12.75
N LYS A 137 -9.28 -5.12 11.65
CA LYS A 137 -9.76 -4.72 10.33
C LYS A 137 -10.66 -5.76 9.65
N LEU A 138 -10.54 -7.04 10.02
CA LEU A 138 -11.37 -8.13 9.49
C LEU A 138 -12.74 -8.24 10.19
N GLY A 139 -12.98 -7.45 11.25
CA GLY A 139 -14.19 -7.50 12.08
C GLY A 139 -15.21 -6.39 11.83
N GLU A 140 -14.88 -5.36 11.06
CA GLU A 140 -15.76 -4.19 10.84
C GLU A 140 -16.53 -4.20 9.50
N ASP A 141 -16.33 -5.20 8.64
CA ASP A 141 -17.18 -5.43 7.47
C ASP A 141 -18.14 -6.61 7.72
N ARG A 142 -19.28 -6.33 8.33
CA ARG A 142 -20.50 -7.15 8.28
C ARG A 142 -21.74 -6.29 8.09
#